data_AF-A0A524IQ06-F1
#
_entry.id   AF-A0A524IQ06-F1
#
_cell.length_a   1.000
_cell.length_b   1.000
_cell.length_c   1.000
_cell.angle_alpha   90.00
_cell.angle_beta   90.00
_cell.angle_gamma   90.00
#
_symmetry.space_group_name_H-M   'P 1'
#
loop_
_entity.id
_entity.type
_entity.pdbx_description
1 polymer ?
#
loop_
_entity_poly.entity_id
_entity_poly.type
_entity_poly.pdbx_seq_one_letter_code
_entity_poly.pdbx_strand_id
1 'polypeptide(L)' 'MRKKTAGYRIMSKYSEMKKYKGSGVSIIAATRKMSTLVYMILKNGEPFDPLKMAPTKEYREMRAAALNVAMAG' A
#
# COMPACT_ATOMS: atom_id res chain seq x y z
N MET A 1 -5.74 15.42 -12.69
CA MET A 1 -6.22 14.05 -12.39
C MET A 1 -5.45 13.37 -11.24
N ARG A 2 -4.99 14.10 -10.21
CA ARG A 2 -4.15 13.56 -9.12
C ARG A 2 -4.89 13.65 -7.77
N LYS A 3 -6.06 13.02 -7.59
CA LYS A 3 -6.88 13.30 -6.38
C LYS A 3 -7.65 12.15 -5.69
N LYS A 4 -7.67 10.90 -6.17
CA LYS A 4 -8.32 9.78 -5.43
C LYS A 4 -7.37 8.66 -5.01
N THR A 5 -6.53 8.17 -5.90
CA THR A 5 -5.64 7.02 -5.64
C THR A 5 -4.39 7.39 -4.84
N ALA A 6 -4.05 8.68 -4.73
CA ALA A 6 -2.87 9.14 -4.01
C ALA A 6 -2.90 8.76 -2.51
N GLY A 7 -4.10 8.66 -1.92
CA GLY A 7 -4.29 8.23 -0.54
C GLY A 7 -4.27 6.71 -0.34
N TYR A 8 -4.20 5.92 -1.41
CA TYR A 8 -4.21 4.46 -1.29
C TYR A 8 -2.87 3.97 -0.76
N ARG A 9 -2.93 3.00 0.16
CA ARG A 9 -1.75 2.38 0.77
C ARG A 9 -0.75 1.85 -0.27
N ILE A 10 -1.22 1.34 -1.42
CA ILE A 10 -0.34 0.86 -2.50
C ILE A 10 0.50 2.00 -3.08
N MET A 11 -0.07 3.20 -3.26
CA MET A 11 0.66 4.35 -3.79
C MET A 11 1.65 4.91 -2.77
N SER A 12 1.28 4.98 -1.48
CA SER A 12 2.21 5.38 -0.42
C SER A 12 3.38 4.39 -0.33
N LYS A 13 3.11 3.08 -0.38
CA LYS A 13 4.15 2.05 -0.35
C LYS A 13 5.03 2.06 -1.60
N TYR A 14 4.45 2.29 -2.77
CA TYR A 14 5.22 2.49 -3.99
C TYR A 14 6.18 3.68 -3.86
N SER A 15 5.72 4.82 -3.35
CA SER A 15 6.56 6.00 -3.15
C SER A 15 7.68 5.77 -2.13
N GLU A 16 7.39 5.09 -1.01
CA GLU A 16 8.40 4.67 -0.03
C GLU A 16 9.45 3.75 -0.69
N MET A 17 9.02 2.68 -1.35
CA MET A 17 9.95 1.74 -2.00
C MET A 17 10.77 2.42 -3.09
N LYS A 18 10.18 3.33 -3.87
CA LYS A 18 10.90 4.06 -4.91
C LYS A 18 12.05 4.89 -4.33
N LYS A 19 11.88 5.45 -3.12
CA LYS A 19 12.91 6.22 -2.41
C LYS A 19 14.06 5.34 -1.88
N TYR A 20 13.75 4.15 -1.36
CA TYR A 20 14.74 3.35 -0.61
C TYR A 20 15.27 2.10 -1.33
N LYS A 21 14.50 1.51 -2.26
CA LYS A 21 14.82 0.24 -2.94
C LYS A 21 15.09 0.39 -4.45
N GLY A 22 14.85 1.57 -5.01
CA GLY A 22 15.04 1.85 -6.43
C GLY A 22 13.80 1.60 -7.29
N SER A 23 13.82 2.20 -8.49
CA SER A 23 12.66 2.30 -9.39
C SER A 23 12.14 0.92 -9.85
N GLY A 24 13.02 0.06 -10.38
CA GLY A 24 12.62 -1.24 -10.94
C GLY A 24 11.93 -2.15 -9.92
N VAL A 25 12.52 -2.31 -8.74
CA VAL A 25 11.95 -3.14 -7.65
C VAL A 25 10.61 -2.59 -7.20
N SER A 26 10.49 -1.27 -7.06
CA SER A 26 9.24 -0.62 -6.64
C SER A 26 8.10 -0.82 -7.66
N ILE A 27 8.41 -0.77 -8.95
CA ILE A 27 7.45 -0.98 -10.04
C ILE A 27 6.97 -2.44 -10.04
N ILE A 28 7.90 -3.40 -10.03
CA ILE A 28 7.55 -4.84 -10.03
C ILE A 28 6.67 -5.19 -8.83
N ALA A 29 7.01 -4.69 -7.65
CA ALA A 29 6.23 -4.93 -6.44
C ALA A 29 4.82 -4.32 -6.52
N ALA A 30 4.69 -3.08 -7.03
CA ALA A 30 3.40 -2.43 -7.22
C ALA A 30 2.53 -3.19 -8.24
N THR A 31 3.10 -3.59 -9.39
CA THR A 31 2.40 -4.36 -10.41
C THR A 31 1.89 -5.69 -9.88
N ARG A 32 2.71 -6.46 -9.15
CA ARG A 32 2.28 -7.72 -8.52
C ARG A 32 1.06 -7.53 -7.62
N LYS A 33 1.05 -6.48 -6.80
CA LYS A 33 -0.09 -6.16 -5.92
C LYS A 33 -1.32 -5.75 -6.72
N MET A 34 -1.15 -4.96 -7.77
CA MET A 34 -2.26 -4.58 -8.66
C MET A 34 -2.85 -5.80 -9.38
N SER A 35 -2.02 -6.73 -9.88
CA SER A 35 -2.49 -7.97 -10.51
C SER A 35 -3.32 -8.82 -9.55
N THR A 36 -2.92 -8.92 -8.27
CA THR A 36 -3.72 -9.63 -7.26
C THR A 36 -5.09 -8.98 -7.05
N LEU A 37 -5.16 -7.65 -7.01
CA LEU A 37 -6.43 -6.94 -6.86
C LEU A 37 -7.36 -7.19 -8.04
N VAL A 38 -6.85 -7.06 -9.27
CA VAL A 38 -7.62 -7.34 -10.49
C VAL A 38 -8.10 -8.78 -10.50
N TYR A 39 -7.23 -9.74 -10.14
CA TYR A 39 -7.61 -11.14 -10.03
C TYR A 39 -8.75 -11.37 -9.03
N MET A 40 -8.70 -10.75 -7.85
CA MET A 40 -9.76 -10.90 -6.84
C MET A 40 -11.09 -10.29 -7.29
N ILE A 41 -11.06 -9.14 -7.96
CA ILE A 41 -12.25 -8.51 -8.55
C ILE A 41 -12.90 -9.47 -9.56
N LEU A 42 -12.10 -10.05 -10.46
CA LEU A 42 -12.60 -10.98 -11.47
C LEU A 42 -13.08 -12.30 -10.86
N LYS A 43 -12.36 -12.83 -9.87
CA LYS A 43 -12.67 -14.11 -9.23
C LYS A 43 -13.96 -14.06 -8.41
N ASN A 44 -14.13 -13.00 -7.63
CA ASN A 44 -15.25 -12.88 -6.69
C ASN A 44 -16.45 -12.15 -7.31
N GLY A 45 -16.27 -11.47 -8.45
CA GLY A 45 -17.29 -10.63 -9.06
C GLY A 45 -17.62 -9.37 -8.25
N GLU A 46 -16.80 -9.05 -7.24
CA GLU A 46 -17.00 -7.90 -6.37
C GLU A 46 -16.27 -6.66 -6.90
N PRO A 47 -16.91 -5.47 -6.85
CA PRO A 47 -16.25 -4.25 -7.24
C PRO A 47 -15.08 -3.91 -6.30
N PHE A 48 -14.12 -3.16 -6.82
CA PHE A 48 -13.03 -2.62 -6.01
C PHE A 48 -13.57 -1.72 -4.90
N ASP A 49 -13.17 -2.00 -3.66
CA ASP A 49 -13.51 -1.19 -2.49
C ASP A 49 -12.32 -0.30 -2.07
N PRO A 50 -12.39 1.03 -2.28
CA PRO A 50 -11.37 1.98 -1.86
C PRO A 50 -11.10 2.01 -0.35
N LEU A 51 -12.09 1.67 0.48
CA LEU A 51 -11.93 1.70 1.94
C LEU A 51 -10.93 0.64 2.41
N LYS A 52 -10.86 -0.50 1.71
CA LYS A 52 -9.85 -1.55 1.93
C LYS A 52 -8.43 -1.12 1.54
N MET A 53 -8.27 0.02 0.86
CA MET A 53 -6.96 0.61 0.57
C MET A 53 -6.47 1.57 1.65
N ALA A 54 -7.27 1.84 2.69
CA ALA A 54 -6.83 2.55 3.87
C ALA A 54 -6.10 1.58 4.83
N PRO A 55 -5.07 2.06 5.56
CA PRO A 55 -4.46 1.27 6.62
C PRO A 55 -5.48 1.01 7.74
N THR A 56 -5.59 -0.27 8.15
CA THR A 56 -6.43 -0.69 9.28
C THR A 56 -5.94 -0.06 10.58
N LYS A 57 -6.78 -0.03 11.60
CA LYS A 57 -6.44 0.51 12.92
C LYS A 57 -5.25 -0.22 13.51
N GLU A 58 -5.25 -1.55 13.45
CA GLU A 58 -4.16 -2.40 13.95
C GLU A 58 -2.84 -2.09 13.24
N TYR A 59 -2.89 -1.89 11.90
CA TYR A 59 -1.69 -1.52 11.14
C TYR A 59 -1.12 -0.17 11.57
N ARG A 60 -1.98 0.80 11.92
CA ARG A 60 -1.53 2.13 12.40
C ARG A 60 -0.90 2.01 13.78
N GLU A 61 -1.49 1.24 14.68
CA GLU A 61 -0.99 1.01 16.04
C GLU A 61 0.36 0.29 16.02
N MET A 62 0.49 -0.79 15.26
CA MET A 62 1.77 -1.48 15.08
C MET A 62 2.84 -0.57 14.50
N ARG A 63 2.49 0.26 13.51
CA ARG A 63 3.44 1.22 12.92
C ARG A 63 3.86 2.28 13.93
N ALA A 64 2.95 2.79 14.74
CA ALA A 64 3.26 3.76 15.79
C ALA A 64 4.18 3.15 16.86
N ALA A 65 3.89 1.92 17.30
CA ALA A 65 4.74 1.19 18.25
C ALA A 65 6.17 0.99 17.69
N ALA A 66 6.29 0.56 16.43
CA ALA A 66 7.59 0.39 15.79
C ALA A 66 8.38 1.71 15.66
N LEU A 67 7.70 2.83 15.38
CA LEU A 67 8.33 4.16 15.35
C LEU A 67 8.81 4.60 16.74
N ASN A 68 8.00 4.38 17.78
CA ASN A 68 8.38 4.72 19.16
C ASN A 68 9.62 3.94 19.59
N VAL A 69 9.70 2.64 19.27
CA VAL A 69 10.89 1.83 19.57
C VAL A 69 12.12 2.35 18.83
N ALA A 70 11.98 2.73 17.55
CA ALA A 70 13.09 3.25 16.75
C ALA A 70 13.58 4.65 17.16
N MET A 71 12.75 5.44 17.85
CA MET A 71 13.13 6.76 18.40
C MET A 71 13.69 6.68 19.82
N ALA A 72 13.46 5.56 20.52
CA ALA A 72 13.90 5.35 21.90
C ALA A 72 15.30 4.69 22.00
N GLY A 73 15.89 4.28 20.88
CA GLY A 73 17.27 3.79 20.77
C GLY A 73 18.13 4.76 19.97
#